data_AF-A0A139DQ35-F1
#
_entry.id   AF-A0A139DQ35-F1
#
_cell.length_a   1.000
_cell.length_b   1.000
_cell.length_c   1.000
_cell.angle_alpha   90.00
_cell.angle_beta   90.00
_cell.angle_gamma   90.00
#
_symmetry.space_group_name_H-M   'P 1'
#
loop_
_entity.id
_entity.type
_entity.pdbx_description
1 polymer ?
#
loop_
_entity_poly.entity_id
_entity_poly.type
_entity_poly.pdbx_seq_one_letter_code
_entity_poly.pdbx_strand_id
1 'polypeptide(L)' 'MTTTRKLRLGPLPRTETTKLTFVCPASLKADLERYAELHSQTYGESVNAVTLIPHMLEAFMARDRGFKKAPRKGNNIPE' A
#
# COMPACT_ATOMS: atom_id res chain seq x y z
N MET A 1 -37.26 -28.61 -11.78
CA MET A 1 -36.43 -28.48 -10.56
C MET A 1 -34.97 -28.51 -10.98
N THR A 2 -34.35 -27.35 -11.24
CA THR A 2 -32.92 -27.25 -11.58
C THR A 2 -32.15 -26.79 -10.36
N THR A 3 -31.40 -27.69 -9.76
CA THR A 3 -30.57 -27.47 -8.57
C THR A 3 -29.41 -26.54 -8.90
N THR A 4 -29.55 -25.26 -8.54
CA THR A 4 -28.48 -24.28 -8.55
C THR A 4 -27.37 -24.76 -7.60
N ARG A 5 -26.30 -25.34 -8.14
CA ARG A 5 -25.10 -25.68 -7.38
C ARG A 5 -24.47 -24.37 -6.90
N LYS A 6 -24.86 -23.91 -5.71
CA LYS A 6 -24.14 -22.85 -5.00
C LYS A 6 -22.74 -23.40 -4.70
N LEU A 7 -21.75 -22.92 -5.45
CA LEU A 7 -20.36 -23.12 -5.11
C LEU A 7 -20.15 -22.63 -3.67
N ARG A 8 -19.48 -23.44 -2.84
CA ARG A 8 -19.25 -23.15 -1.41
C ARG A 8 -18.28 -21.99 -1.21
N LEU A 9 -17.58 -21.57 -2.27
CA LEU A 9 -16.91 -20.29 -2.33
C LEU A 9 -17.90 -19.24 -2.84
N GLY A 10 -18.18 -18.23 -2.00
CA GLY A 10 -18.70 -16.96 -2.48
C GLY A 10 -17.72 -16.29 -3.46
N PRO A 11 -18.10 -15.17 -4.09
CA PRO A 11 -17.20 -14.44 -4.97
C PRO A 11 -15.88 -14.17 -4.24
N LEU A 12 -14.76 -14.56 -4.86
CA LEU A 12 -13.43 -14.35 -4.31
C LEU A 12 -13.20 -12.86 -4.05
N PRO A 13 -12.52 -12.49 -2.95
CA PRO A 13 -12.17 -11.10 -2.69
C PRO A 13 -11.35 -10.56 -3.86
N ARG A 14 -11.81 -9.46 -4.46
CA ARG A 14 -11.05 -8.75 -5.49
C ARG A 14 -9.81 -8.16 -4.83
N THR A 15 -8.64 -8.68 -5.18
CA THR A 15 -7.36 -8.08 -4.84
C THR A 15 -7.10 -6.98 -5.85
N GLU A 16 -7.60 -5.78 -5.57
CA GLU A 16 -7.36 -4.62 -6.42
C GLU A 16 -5.96 -4.07 -6.16
N THR A 17 -5.05 -4.30 -7.09
CA THR A 17 -3.71 -3.70 -7.07
C THR A 17 -3.74 -2.42 -7.91
N THR A 18 -3.50 -1.28 -7.27
CA THR A 18 -3.41 0.01 -7.97
C THR A 18 -1.95 0.35 -8.21
N LYS A 19 -1.56 0.53 -9.47
CA LYS A 19 -0.22 1.03 -9.83
C LYS A 19 -0.24 2.56 -9.79
N LEU A 20 0.67 3.14 -9.00
CA LEU A 20 0.88 4.58 -8.93
C LEU A 20 2.24 4.96 -9.52
N THR A 21 2.26 6.05 -10.29
CA THR A 21 3.49 6.68 -10.76
C THR A 21 3.58 8.05 -10.11
N PHE A 22 4.72 8.37 -9.50
CA PHE A 22 4.95 9.66 -8.88
C PHE A 22 6.29 10.24 -9.37
N VAL A 23 6.34 11.56 -9.43
CA VAL A 23 7.57 12.30 -9.71
C VAL A 23 8.20 12.66 -8.36
N CYS A 24 9.49 12.36 -8.20
CA CYS A 24 10.22 12.75 -7.00
C CYS A 24 11.51 13.50 -7.36
N PRO A 25 11.98 14.40 -6.47
CA PRO A 25 13.31 14.98 -6.59
C PRO A 25 14.39 13.89 -6.57
N ALA A 26 15.50 14.14 -7.29
CA ALA A 26 16.63 13.22 -7.33
C ALA A 26 17.25 12.97 -5.93
N SER A 27 17.22 13.98 -5.06
CA SER A 27 17.67 13.86 -3.67
C SER A 27 16.84 12.82 -2.90
N LEU A 28 15.51 12.87 -3.02
CA LEU A 28 14.63 11.92 -2.35
C LEU A 28 14.85 10.50 -2.86
N LYS A 29 15.09 10.32 -4.17
CA LYS A 29 15.45 9.00 -4.73
C LYS A 29 16.73 8.45 -4.10
N ALA A 30 17.78 9.28 -4.00
CA ALA A 30 19.05 8.87 -3.41
C ALA A 30 18.91 8.51 -1.92
N ASP A 31 18.13 9.27 -1.16
CA ASP A 31 17.86 8.97 0.25
C ASP A 31 17.10 7.65 0.42
N LEU A 32 16.13 7.36 -0.45
CA LEU A 32 15.39 6.10 -0.45
C LEU A 32 16.27 4.90 -0.80
N GLU A 33 17.16 5.04 -1.78
CA GLU A 33 18.13 3.99 -2.16
C GLU A 33 19.10 3.72 -1.00
N ARG A 34 19.64 4.77 -0.38
CA ARG A 34 20.51 4.63 0.80
C ARG A 34 19.80 3.96 1.98
N TYR A 35 18.53 4.31 2.22
CA TYR A 35 17.74 3.69 3.28
C TYR A 35 17.53 2.19 3.01
N ALA A 36 17.28 1.82 1.75
CA ALA A 36 17.14 0.43 1.34
C ALA A 36 18.44 -0.38 1.53
N GLU A 37 19.59 0.21 1.21
CA GLU A 37 20.90 -0.40 1.47
C GLU A 37 21.14 -0.63 2.97
N LEU A 38 20.85 0.37 3.81
CA LEU A 38 20.99 0.25 5.27
C LEU A 38 20.06 -0.81 5.85
N HIS A 39 18.81 -0.88 5.36
CA HIS A 39 17.87 -1.92 5.75
C HIS A 39 18.40 -3.31 5.35
N SER A 40 18.96 -3.42 4.15
CA SER A 40 19.53 -4.67 3.65
C SER A 40 20.73 -5.14 4.48
N GLN A 41 21.58 -4.21 4.89
CA GLN A 41 22.71 -4.50 5.79
C GLN A 41 22.25 -4.92 7.19
N THR A 42 21.16 -4.32 7.68
CA THR A 42 20.65 -4.58 9.03
C THR A 42 19.94 -5.93 9.13
N TYR A 43 19.13 -6.28 8.12
CA TYR A 43 18.28 -7.46 8.14
C TYR A 43 18.78 -8.60 7.26
N GLY A 44 19.85 -8.39 6.49
CA GLY A 44 20.47 -9.41 5.63
C GLY A 44 19.69 -9.73 4.36
N GLU A 45 18.58 -9.03 4.08
CA GLU A 45 17.74 -9.23 2.90
C GLU A 45 17.86 -8.01 1.98
N SER A 46 18.15 -8.23 0.70
CA SER A 46 18.22 -7.13 -0.28
C SER A 46 16.83 -6.53 -0.49
N VAL A 47 16.63 -5.30 -0.03
CA VAL A 47 15.38 -4.57 -0.19
C VAL A 47 15.54 -3.44 -1.20
N ASN A 48 14.53 -3.21 -2.03
CA ASN A 48 14.48 -2.09 -2.97
C ASN A 48 13.70 -0.91 -2.39
N ALA A 49 14.07 0.32 -2.73
CA ALA A 49 13.30 1.52 -2.41
C ALA A 49 11.81 1.38 -2.82
N VAL A 50 11.53 0.81 -4.00
CA VAL A 50 10.16 0.60 -4.53
C VAL A 50 9.32 -0.30 -3.63
N THR A 51 9.93 -1.29 -2.98
CA THR A 51 9.21 -2.18 -2.05
C THR A 51 9.03 -1.52 -0.68
N LEU A 52 9.95 -0.64 -0.26
CA LEU A 52 9.85 0.08 1.01
C LEU A 52 8.85 1.23 0.97
N ILE A 53 8.73 1.94 -0.14
CA ILE A 53 7.86 3.12 -0.26
C ILE A 53 6.42 2.83 0.22
N PRO A 54 5.72 1.77 -0.24
CA PRO A 54 4.38 1.46 0.24
C PRO A 54 4.32 1.25 1.76
N HIS A 55 5.27 0.51 2.33
CA HIS A 55 5.32 0.25 3.78
C HIS A 55 5.62 1.52 4.59
N MET A 56 6.52 2.37 4.10
CA MET A 56 6.82 3.67 4.72
C MET A 56 5.60 4.59 4.71
N LEU A 57 4.88 4.65 3.58
CA LEU A 57 3.66 5.45 3.46
C LEU A 57 2.55 4.92 4.36
N GLU A 58 2.35 3.60 4.43
CA GLU A 58 1.38 2.99 5.32
C GLU A 58 1.69 3.30 6.79
N ALA A 59 2.94 3.10 7.21
CA ALA A 59 3.39 3.42 8.57
C ALA A 59 3.24 4.92 8.88
N PHE A 60 3.52 5.79 7.92
CA PHE A 60 3.31 7.24 8.04
C PHE A 60 1.83 7.57 8.26
N MET A 61 0.95 7.09 7.38
CA MET A 61 -0.51 7.31 7.49
C MET A 61 -1.08 6.73 8.80
N ALA A 62 -0.57 5.58 9.24
CA ALA A 62 -0.98 4.96 10.50
C ALA A 62 -0.49 5.75 11.73
N ARG A 63 0.62 6.46 11.64
CA ARG A 63 1.18 7.26 12.74
C ARG A 63 0.64 8.68 12.77
N ASP A 64 0.15 9.21 11.65
CA ASP A 64 -0.44 10.55 11.58
C ASP A 64 -1.78 10.61 12.33
N ARG A 65 -1.72 11.13 13.56
CA ARG A 65 -2.90 11.31 14.43
C ARG A 65 -3.85 12.38 13.89
N GLY A 66 -3.34 13.38 13.17
CA GLY A 66 -4.15 14.42 12.53
C GLY A 66 -4.99 13.82 11.40
N PHE A 67 -4.37 12.99 10.57
CA PHE A 67 -5.06 12.22 9.54
C PHE A 67 -6.10 11.27 10.14
N LYS A 68 -5.77 10.53 11.21
CA LYS A 68 -6.70 9.61 11.88
C LYS A 68 -7.93 10.28 12.50
N LYS A 69 -7.78 11.52 12.98
CA LYS A 69 -8.88 12.31 13.57
C LYS A 69 -9.71 13.05 12.54
N ALA A 70 -9.20 13.22 11.32
CA ALA A 70 -9.98 13.82 10.25
C ALA A 70 -11.15 12.88 9.91
N PRO A 71 -12.39 13.36 9.89
CA PRO A 71 -13.51 12.54 9.44
C PRO A 71 -13.22 12.10 8.01
N ARG A 72 -13.28 10.79 7.74
CA ARG A 72 -13.31 10.30 6.37
C ARG A 72 -14.58 10.89 5.76
N LYS A 73 -14.43 11.91 4.92
CA LYS A 73 -15.55 12.44 4.14
C LYS A 73 -16.01 11.27 3.27
N GLY A 74 -17.11 10.63 3.66
CA GLY A 74 -17.67 9.50 2.94
C GLY A 74 -18.03 9.98 1.55
N ASN A 75 -17.26 9.58 0.55
CA ASN A 75 -17.71 9.63 -0.84
C ASN A 75 -18.79 8.57 -0.97
N ASN A 76 -20.01 8.91 -0.55
CA ASN A 76 -21.20 8.26 -1.06
C ASN A 76 -21.33 8.73 -2.52
N ILE A 77 -20.69 7.99 -3.43
CA ILE A 77 -21.00 8.07 -4.85
C ILE A 77 -22.31 7.29 -5.00
N PRO A 78 -23.45 7.92 -5.32
CA PRO A 78 -24.64 7.17 -5.68
C PRO A 78 -24.36 6.46 -7.01
N GLU A 79 -24.66 5.16 -7.04
CA GLU A 79 -24.71 4.31 -8.24
C GLU A 79 -25.77 4.82 -9.23
#